data_AF-A0A165CAL2-F1
#
_entry.id   AF-A0A165CAL2-F1
#
_cell.length_a   1.000
_cell.length_b   1.000
_cell.length_c   1.000
_cell.angle_alpha   90.00
_cell.angle_beta   90.00
_cell.angle_gamma   90.00
#
_symmetry.space_group_name_H-M   'P 1'
#
loop_
_entity.id
_entity.type
_entity.pdbx_description
1 polymer ?
#
loop_
_entity_poly.entity_id
_entity_poly.type
_entity_poly.pdbx_seq_one_letter_code
_entity_poly.pdbx_strand_id
1 'polypeptide(L)'
;MSPWLNIAEHAGTVPNVHSHRGETRCQLPRSDAWLSIDRRHAELLACSRTPFGIPKAKVILSLRDSPDAWWKSFENTLGRMQTLSFLLTTLPLPSIRLLIRTGYTFGQHRLDKLYGGPLDPDGYNRHNDWVRSVVPREELLEFNVKEGWEPLCKFLDVPVPHIPFPHTNDTAAVSMHLKKARALGLVSWAAIFGCAGATWYWYRIGGFFG
;
A
#
# COMPACT_ATOMS: atom_id res chain seq x y z
N MET A 1 -18.86 1.53 12.88
CA MET A 1 -17.74 2.49 12.94
C MET A 1 -16.47 1.71 13.17
N SER A 2 -15.37 1.97 12.45
CA SER A 2 -14.15 1.15 12.63
C SER A 2 -13.54 1.42 14.01
N PRO A 3 -13.09 0.40 14.76
CA PRO A 3 -12.41 0.59 16.06
C PRO A 3 -11.24 1.57 16.00
N TRP A 4 -10.56 1.60 14.85
CA TRP A 4 -9.42 2.47 14.57
C TRP A 4 -9.78 3.96 14.47
N LEU A 5 -10.96 4.27 13.93
CA LEU A 5 -11.43 5.64 13.79
C LEU A 5 -11.64 6.30 15.15
N ASN A 6 -12.22 5.57 16.11
CA ASN A 6 -12.46 6.09 17.45
C ASN A 6 -11.15 6.47 18.15
N ILE A 7 -10.09 5.67 18.02
CA ILE A 7 -8.80 5.97 18.64
C ILE A 7 -8.09 7.12 17.93
N ALA A 8 -8.12 7.15 16.60
CA ALA A 8 -7.50 8.23 15.84
C ALA A 8 -8.13 9.60 16.15
N GLU A 9 -9.45 9.61 16.37
CA GLU A 9 -10.23 10.77 16.80
C GLU A 9 -9.87 11.20 18.24
N HIS A 10 -9.78 10.25 19.19
CA HIS A 10 -9.38 10.54 20.58
C HIS A 10 -7.92 10.99 20.71
N ALA A 11 -7.04 10.46 19.87
CA ALA A 11 -5.63 10.83 19.85
C ALA A 11 -5.36 12.21 19.19
N GLY A 12 -6.41 12.91 18.70
CA GLY A 12 -6.28 14.21 18.04
C GLY A 12 -5.50 14.15 16.72
N THR A 13 -5.31 12.95 16.15
CA THR A 13 -4.43 12.71 14.99
C THR A 13 -5.12 12.85 13.64
N VAL A 14 -6.45 12.95 13.62
CA VAL A 14 -7.22 13.25 12.41
C VAL A 14 -7.60 14.73 12.48
N PRO A 15 -6.99 15.62 11.68
CA PRO A 15 -7.53 16.96 11.51
C PRO A 15 -8.97 16.77 11.06
N ASN A 16 -9.91 17.36 11.81
CA ASN A 16 -11.30 17.34 11.45
C ASN A 16 -11.41 17.99 10.07
N VAL A 17 -11.61 17.20 9.01
CA VAL A 17 -11.79 17.71 7.64
C VAL A 17 -13.23 18.23 7.53
N HIS A 18 -13.58 19.18 8.39
CA HIS A 18 -14.60 20.13 8.04
C HIS A 18 -13.99 21.03 6.98
N SER A 19 -14.63 21.03 5.82
CA SER A 19 -14.24 21.83 4.67
C SER A 19 -14.23 23.31 5.05
N HIS A 20 -13.09 23.81 5.55
CA HIS A 20 -12.79 25.22 5.48
C HIS A 20 -12.55 25.54 4.00
N ARG A 21 -13.66 25.81 3.32
CA ARG A 21 -13.71 26.39 1.98
C ARG A 21 -13.38 27.89 2.11
N GLY A 22 -12.20 28.17 2.67
CA GLY A 22 -11.63 29.50 2.87
C GLY A 22 -10.21 29.46 2.36
N GLU A 23 -9.92 30.30 1.38
CA GLU A 23 -8.71 30.32 0.60
C GLU A 23 -7.43 30.45 1.43
N THR A 24 -6.60 29.41 1.42
CA THR A 24 -5.14 29.55 1.40
C THR A 24 -4.58 28.30 0.74
N ARG A 25 -4.63 28.31 -0.60
CA ARG A 25 -3.98 27.29 -1.43
C ARG A 25 -2.49 27.34 -1.11
N CYS A 26 -1.97 26.34 -0.41
CA CYS A 26 -0.54 26.12 -0.30
C CYS A 26 0.02 26.01 -1.72
N GLN A 27 0.62 27.09 -2.21
CA GLN A 27 1.35 27.09 -3.46
C GLN A 27 2.68 26.38 -3.21
N LEU A 28 2.65 25.05 -3.20
CA LEU A 28 3.89 24.29 -3.38
C LEU A 28 4.40 24.63 -4.78
N PRO A 29 5.68 25.06 -4.93
CA PRO A 29 6.23 25.40 -6.24
C PRO A 29 6.11 24.18 -7.17
N ARG A 30 5.23 24.31 -8.16
CA ARG A 30 4.97 23.31 -9.19
C ARG A 30 6.11 23.34 -10.21
N SER A 31 7.13 22.53 -9.98
CA SER A 31 7.84 21.86 -11.09
C SER A 31 8.85 20.82 -10.62
N ASP A 32 9.56 21.00 -9.51
CA ASP A 32 10.79 20.23 -9.29
C ASP A 32 10.87 19.47 -7.94
N ALA A 33 9.85 19.60 -7.08
CA ALA A 33 9.84 19.03 -5.74
C ALA A 33 9.63 17.50 -5.70
N TRP A 34 8.90 16.93 -6.67
CA TRP A 34 8.62 15.48 -6.67
C TRP A 34 9.83 14.62 -7.06
N LEU A 35 10.77 15.19 -7.80
CA LEU A 35 12.01 14.53 -8.22
C LEU A 35 13.13 14.60 -7.16
N SER A 36 13.00 15.49 -6.16
CA SER A 36 14.01 15.75 -5.12
C SER A 36 13.75 15.06 -3.77
N ILE A 37 12.67 14.25 -3.67
CA ILE A 37 12.38 13.39 -2.50
C ILE A 37 13.58 12.50 -2.09
N ASP A 38 14.53 12.25 -2.99
CA ASP A 38 15.71 11.41 -2.76
C ASP A 38 16.80 12.06 -1.87
N ARG A 39 16.79 13.39 -1.63
CA ARG A 39 17.98 14.05 -1.04
C ARG A 39 17.84 14.68 0.34
N ARG A 40 16.65 14.73 0.96
CA ARG A 40 16.51 15.20 2.36
C ARG A 40 15.39 14.48 3.10
N HIS A 41 15.73 13.40 3.79
CA HIS A 41 14.96 12.84 4.92
C HIS A 41 14.61 13.89 6.00
N ALA A 42 15.27 15.05 5.99
CA ALA A 42 14.94 16.20 6.81
C ALA A 42 13.60 16.86 6.46
N GLU A 43 12.95 16.56 5.32
CA GLU A 43 11.74 17.29 4.89
C GLU A 43 10.42 16.71 5.41
N LEU A 44 10.35 15.42 5.79
CA LEU A 44 9.22 14.90 6.59
C LEU A 44 9.22 15.54 7.99
N LEU A 45 10.41 15.74 8.57
CA LEU A 45 10.63 16.50 9.81
C LEU A 45 10.51 18.03 9.61
N ALA A 46 10.69 18.54 8.38
CA ALA A 46 10.48 19.96 8.09
C ALA A 46 8.99 20.28 7.90
N CYS A 47 8.21 19.33 7.37
CA CYS A 47 6.77 19.48 7.27
C CYS A 47 6.17 19.71 8.66
N SER A 48 6.57 18.93 9.68
CA SER A 48 6.13 19.09 11.08
C SER A 48 6.50 20.42 11.75
N ARG A 49 7.38 21.23 11.15
CA ARG A 49 7.76 22.58 11.64
C ARG A 49 7.01 23.73 10.96
N THR A 50 6.17 23.43 9.96
CA THR A 50 5.27 24.42 9.37
C THR A 50 3.94 24.44 10.13
N PRO A 51 3.20 25.56 10.19
CA PRO A 51 1.87 25.60 10.80
C PRO A 51 0.82 24.72 10.09
N PHE A 52 1.16 24.16 8.92
CA PHE A 52 0.37 23.15 8.19
C PHE A 52 1.00 21.75 8.25
N GLY A 53 2.04 21.60 9.05
CA GLY A 53 2.71 20.34 9.32
C GLY A 53 1.86 19.37 10.08
N ILE A 54 2.13 18.08 9.90
CA ILE A 54 1.65 17.10 10.87
C ILE A 54 2.36 17.44 12.19
N PRO A 55 1.65 17.92 13.23
CA PRO A 55 2.28 18.25 14.51
C PRO A 55 2.99 16.99 15.03
N LYS A 56 4.10 17.18 15.77
CA LYS A 56 4.95 16.15 16.41
C LYS A 56 4.29 14.76 16.44
N ALA A 57 4.45 14.01 15.35
CA ALA A 57 3.61 12.85 15.08
C ALA A 57 4.22 11.62 15.75
N LYS A 58 3.42 10.93 16.56
CA LYS A 58 3.80 9.63 17.11
C LYS A 58 3.79 8.59 15.97
N VAL A 59 4.87 7.82 15.85
CA VAL A 59 5.04 6.77 14.84
C VAL A 59 4.86 5.41 15.49
N ILE A 60 4.07 4.54 14.86
CA ILE A 60 3.87 3.16 15.29
C ILE A 60 4.49 2.25 14.23
N LEU A 61 5.54 1.54 14.60
CA LEU A 61 6.17 0.51 13.77
C LEU A 61 5.56 -0.85 14.14
N SER A 62 4.69 -1.35 13.28
CA SER A 62 4.06 -2.66 13.47
C SER A 62 5.03 -3.79 13.14
N LEU A 63 5.35 -4.62 14.13
CA LEU A 63 6.24 -5.77 13.99
C LEU A 63 5.47 -7.09 13.87
N ARG A 64 6.12 -8.08 13.27
CA ARG A 64 5.74 -9.49 13.22
C ARG A 64 6.67 -10.34 14.07
N ASP A 65 6.24 -11.55 14.39
CA ASP A 65 7.02 -12.50 15.23
C ASP A 65 8.41 -12.80 14.66
N SER A 66 8.52 -12.85 13.32
CA SER A 66 9.80 -13.02 12.64
C SER A 66 9.79 -12.41 11.23
N PRO A 67 10.96 -12.06 10.68
CA PRO A 67 11.11 -11.67 9.29
C PRO A 67 10.58 -12.74 8.32
N ASP A 68 10.84 -14.02 8.60
CA ASP A 68 10.34 -15.14 7.80
C ASP A 68 8.80 -15.22 7.80
N ALA A 69 8.17 -14.97 8.94
CA ALA A 69 6.71 -14.96 9.04
C ALA A 69 6.10 -13.80 8.24
N TRP A 70 6.78 -12.66 8.19
CA TRP A 70 6.40 -11.55 7.31
C TRP A 70 6.61 -11.92 5.84
N TRP A 71 7.77 -12.46 5.47
CA TRP A 71 8.11 -12.82 4.10
C TRP A 71 7.14 -13.87 3.53
N LYS A 72 6.87 -14.94 4.28
CA LYS A 72 5.89 -15.97 3.91
C LYS A 72 4.49 -15.38 3.71
N SER A 73 4.10 -14.39 4.51
CA SER A 73 2.82 -13.69 4.35
C SER A 73 2.80 -12.82 3.08
N PHE A 74 3.91 -12.14 2.79
CA PHE A 74 4.09 -11.34 1.59
C PHE A 74 4.05 -12.21 0.32
N GLU A 75 4.81 -13.31 0.28
CA GLU A 75 4.84 -14.27 -0.84
C GLU A 75 3.45 -14.84 -1.14
N ASN A 76 2.69 -15.20 -0.09
CA ASN A 76 1.35 -15.76 -0.23
C ASN A 76 0.27 -14.76 -0.66
N THR A 77 0.59 -13.47 -0.70
CA THR A 77 -0.33 -12.41 -1.08
C THR A 77 0.18 -11.65 -2.29
N LEU A 78 1.03 -10.64 -2.09
CA LEU A 78 1.57 -9.78 -3.14
C LEU A 78 2.53 -10.53 -4.06
N GLY A 79 3.34 -11.46 -3.52
CA GLY A 79 4.24 -12.29 -4.34
C GLY A 79 3.50 -13.10 -5.41
N ARG A 80 2.28 -13.57 -5.13
CA ARG A 80 1.46 -14.31 -6.11
C ARG A 80 1.12 -13.49 -7.35
N MET A 81 1.03 -12.16 -7.23
CA MET A 81 0.75 -11.27 -8.37
C MET A 81 1.93 -11.17 -9.34
N GLN A 82 3.13 -11.50 -8.90
CA GLN A 82 4.36 -11.44 -9.70
C GLN A 82 4.65 -12.74 -10.45
N THR A 83 3.90 -13.81 -10.19
CA THR A 83 4.05 -15.07 -10.92
C THR A 83 3.70 -14.91 -12.40
N LEU A 84 4.48 -15.53 -13.29
CA LEU A 84 4.24 -15.46 -14.74
C LEU A 84 2.80 -15.89 -15.10
N SER A 85 2.26 -16.91 -14.43
CA SER A 85 0.88 -17.36 -14.64
C SER A 85 -0.15 -16.27 -14.30
N PHE A 86 0.04 -15.53 -13.20
CA PHE A 86 -0.85 -14.44 -12.84
C PHE A 86 -0.74 -13.28 -13.84
N LEU A 87 0.49 -12.92 -14.24
CA LEU A 87 0.74 -11.86 -15.21
C LEU A 87 0.08 -12.14 -16.56
N LEU A 88 0.25 -13.35 -17.10
CA LEU A 88 -0.33 -13.73 -18.38
C LEU A 88 -1.86 -13.83 -18.33
N THR A 89 -2.40 -14.44 -17.27
CA THR A 89 -3.86 -14.59 -17.12
C THR A 89 -4.57 -13.24 -16.95
N THR A 90 -3.95 -12.28 -16.27
CA THR A 90 -4.55 -10.96 -16.01
C THR A 90 -4.12 -9.86 -16.98
N LEU A 91 -3.28 -10.18 -17.97
CA LEU A 91 -2.82 -9.24 -19.00
C LEU A 91 -3.95 -8.42 -19.68
N PRO A 92 -5.13 -8.97 -20.01
CA PRO A 92 -6.18 -8.16 -20.64
C PRO A 92 -6.84 -7.15 -19.70
N LEU A 93 -6.60 -7.24 -18.38
CA LEU A 93 -7.21 -6.36 -17.37
C LEU A 93 -6.32 -5.12 -17.13
N PRO A 94 -6.69 -3.92 -17.63
CA PRO A 94 -5.84 -2.73 -17.53
C PRO A 94 -5.62 -2.25 -16.09
N SER A 95 -6.63 -2.35 -15.23
CA SER A 95 -6.52 -1.96 -13.82
C SER A 95 -5.50 -2.80 -13.04
N ILE A 96 -5.49 -4.11 -13.29
CA ILE A 96 -4.53 -5.03 -12.66
C ILE A 96 -3.13 -4.79 -13.21
N ARG A 97 -2.98 -4.57 -14.52
CA ARG A 97 -1.69 -4.18 -15.11
C ARG A 97 -1.14 -2.89 -14.50
N LEU A 98 -1.99 -1.88 -14.32
CA LEU A 98 -1.60 -0.62 -13.70
C LEU A 98 -1.17 -0.82 -12.24
N LEU A 99 -1.93 -1.61 -11.47
CA LEU A 99 -1.59 -1.94 -10.09
C LEU A 99 -0.21 -2.60 -9.99
N ILE A 100 0.05 -3.64 -10.80
CA ILE A 100 1.31 -4.37 -10.79
C ILE A 100 2.47 -3.46 -11.22
N ARG A 101 2.29 -2.71 -12.31
CA ARG A 101 3.31 -1.77 -12.81
C ARG A 101 3.64 -0.72 -11.76
N THR A 102 2.64 -0.15 -11.10
CA THR A 102 2.82 0.89 -10.08
C THR A 102 3.50 0.33 -8.84
N GLY A 103 3.13 -0.88 -8.40
CA GLY A 103 3.80 -1.55 -7.29
C GLY A 103 5.27 -1.84 -7.59
N TYR A 104 5.57 -2.33 -8.79
CA TYR A 104 6.93 -2.60 -9.22
C TYR A 104 7.79 -1.32 -9.34
N THR A 105 7.28 -0.28 -10.00
CA THR A 105 8.02 0.98 -10.15
C THR A 105 8.20 1.69 -8.83
N PHE A 106 7.21 1.66 -7.94
CA PHE A 106 7.33 2.23 -6.60
C PHE A 106 8.36 1.49 -5.75
N GLY A 107 8.36 0.14 -5.79
CA GLY A 107 9.38 -0.67 -5.16
C GLY A 107 10.79 -0.29 -5.65
N GLN A 108 11.04 -0.46 -6.95
CA GLN A 108 12.36 -0.28 -7.52
C GLN A 108 12.92 1.15 -7.48
N HIS A 109 12.07 2.14 -7.75
CA HIS A 109 12.55 3.52 -7.87
C HIS A 109 12.46 4.32 -6.58
N ARG A 110 11.75 3.81 -5.56
CA ARG A 110 11.63 4.49 -4.26
C ARG A 110 12.08 3.61 -3.11
N LEU A 111 11.39 2.51 -2.85
CA LEU A 111 11.64 1.71 -1.64
C LEU A 111 13.02 1.08 -1.64
N ASP A 112 13.46 0.54 -2.78
CA ASP A 112 14.76 -0.12 -2.88
C ASP A 112 15.91 0.87 -2.59
N LYS A 113 15.77 2.11 -3.05
CA LYS A 113 16.71 3.20 -2.73
C LYS A 113 16.63 3.61 -1.26
N LEU A 114 15.42 3.73 -0.74
CA LEU A 114 15.15 4.20 0.62
C LEU A 114 15.72 3.24 1.67
N TYR A 115 15.53 1.94 1.45
CA TYR A 115 15.95 0.88 2.37
C TYR A 115 17.29 0.25 1.98
N GLY A 116 17.93 0.71 0.91
CA GLY A 116 19.26 0.26 0.50
C GLY A 116 19.32 -1.17 -0.08
N GLY A 117 18.24 -1.65 -0.68
CA GLY A 117 18.22 -2.96 -1.35
C GLY A 117 16.83 -3.39 -1.85
N PRO A 118 16.76 -4.36 -2.77
CA PRO A 118 15.51 -4.81 -3.40
C PRO A 118 14.53 -5.42 -2.40
N LEU A 119 13.24 -5.47 -2.71
CA LEU A 119 12.29 -6.21 -1.89
C LEU A 119 12.60 -7.72 -1.83
N ASP A 120 13.23 -8.16 -0.74
CA ASP A 120 13.73 -9.51 -0.49
C ASP A 120 13.41 -9.94 0.98
N PRO A 121 13.73 -11.17 1.41
CA PRO A 121 13.49 -11.61 2.79
C PRO A 121 14.09 -10.68 3.86
N ASP A 122 15.22 -10.04 3.55
CA ASP A 122 15.91 -9.09 4.44
C ASP A 122 15.30 -7.67 4.41
N GLY A 123 14.46 -7.37 3.42
CA GLY A 123 13.83 -6.05 3.25
C GLY A 123 12.98 -5.62 4.44
N TYR A 124 12.42 -6.59 5.17
CA TYR A 124 11.72 -6.32 6.45
C TYR A 124 12.66 -5.71 7.49
N ASN A 125 13.86 -6.28 7.66
CA ASN A 125 14.86 -5.77 8.61
C ASN A 125 15.36 -4.40 8.16
N ARG A 126 15.68 -4.24 6.86
CA ARG A 126 16.14 -2.95 6.33
C ARG A 126 15.11 -1.83 6.52
N HIS A 127 13.82 -2.11 6.33
CA HIS A 127 12.77 -1.15 6.62
C HIS A 127 12.72 -0.78 8.11
N ASN A 128 12.72 -1.78 9.00
CA ASN A 128 12.63 -1.54 10.45
C ASN A 128 13.85 -0.75 10.96
N ASP A 129 15.05 -1.08 10.50
CA ASP A 129 16.28 -0.39 10.88
C ASP A 129 16.30 1.04 10.33
N TRP A 130 15.81 1.24 9.10
CA TRP A 130 15.60 2.58 8.56
C TRP A 130 14.64 3.40 9.44
N VAL A 131 13.48 2.84 9.83
CA VAL A 131 12.52 3.54 10.72
C VAL A 131 13.17 3.91 12.06
N ARG A 132 13.89 2.98 12.70
CA ARG A 132 14.62 3.25 13.96
C ARG A 132 15.68 4.33 13.83
N SER A 133 16.28 4.47 12.64
CA SER A 133 17.33 5.48 12.39
C SER A 133 16.77 6.89 12.17
N VAL A 134 15.52 7.00 11.68
CA VAL A 134 14.92 8.30 11.30
C VAL A 134 13.94 8.84 12.33
N VAL A 135 13.35 7.98 13.17
CA VAL A 135 12.37 8.38 14.19
C VAL A 135 13.03 8.42 15.58
N PRO A 136 12.91 9.53 16.33
CA PRO A 136 13.34 9.57 17.73
C PRO A 136 12.66 8.49 18.56
N ARG A 137 13.39 7.88 19.50
CA ARG A 137 12.91 6.73 20.28
C ARG A 137 11.67 7.06 21.11
N GLU A 138 11.55 8.30 21.58
CA GLU A 138 10.42 8.83 22.34
C GLU A 138 9.13 8.99 21.50
N GLU A 139 9.26 9.05 20.18
CA GLU A 139 8.16 9.18 19.22
C GLU A 139 7.87 7.86 18.50
N LEU A 140 8.58 6.77 18.84
CA LEU A 140 8.46 5.48 18.18
C LEU A 140 7.90 4.42 19.13
N LEU A 141 6.77 3.83 18.76
CA LEU A 141 6.26 2.60 19.35
C LEU A 141 6.53 1.42 18.42
N GLU A 142 7.37 0.49 18.85
CA GLU A 142 7.45 -0.84 18.25
C GLU A 142 6.31 -1.69 18.82
N PHE A 143 5.41 -2.17 17.96
CA PHE A 143 4.16 -2.79 18.38
C PHE A 143 3.86 -4.07 17.60
N ASN A 144 3.67 -5.18 18.30
CA ASN A 144 3.12 -6.40 17.73
C ASN A 144 1.60 -6.43 17.96
N VAL A 145 0.83 -6.65 16.90
CA VAL A 145 -0.64 -6.68 16.94
C VAL A 145 -1.22 -7.67 17.96
N LYS A 146 -0.45 -8.69 18.37
CA LYS A 146 -0.83 -9.66 19.40
C LYS A 146 -0.88 -9.07 20.81
N GLU A 147 -0.23 -7.94 21.04
CA GLU A 147 -0.21 -7.26 22.34
C GLU A 147 -1.54 -6.52 22.64
N GLY A 148 -2.40 -6.34 21.63
CA GLY A 148 -3.72 -5.76 21.81
C GLY A 148 -3.71 -4.25 22.07
N TRP A 149 -4.72 -3.75 22.78
CA TRP A 149 -4.94 -2.31 22.95
C TRP A 149 -3.97 -1.62 23.91
N GLU A 150 -3.50 -2.34 24.92
CA GLU A 150 -2.84 -1.75 26.08
C GLU A 150 -1.57 -0.93 25.75
N PRO A 151 -0.55 -1.46 25.03
CA PRO A 151 0.64 -0.68 24.72
C PRO A 151 0.34 0.48 23.75
N LEU A 152 -0.62 0.31 22.84
CA LEU A 152 -1.02 1.31 21.87
C LEU A 152 -1.72 2.50 22.55
N CYS A 153 -2.72 2.21 23.38
CA CYS A 153 -3.46 3.23 24.12
C CYS A 153 -2.57 4.00 25.08
N LYS A 154 -1.66 3.31 25.78
CA LYS A 154 -0.65 3.93 26.65
C LYS A 154 0.27 4.87 25.90
N PHE A 155 0.78 4.45 24.74
CA PHE A 155 1.66 5.29 23.92
C PHE A 155 0.93 6.51 23.36
N LEU A 156 -0.35 6.36 23.00
CA LEU A 156 -1.17 7.44 22.47
C LEU A 156 -1.77 8.36 23.55
N ASP A 157 -1.71 7.97 24.82
CA ASP A 157 -2.34 8.66 25.96
C ASP A 157 -3.86 8.74 25.85
N VAL A 158 -4.48 7.60 25.48
CA VAL A 158 -5.94 7.46 25.31
C VAL A 158 -6.47 6.28 26.15
N PRO A 159 -7.75 6.29 26.56
CA PRO A 159 -8.33 5.17 27.30
C PRO A 159 -8.39 3.89 26.45
N VAL A 160 -8.21 2.74 27.10
CA VAL A 160 -8.38 1.42 26.47
C VAL A 160 -9.88 1.18 26.21
N PRO A 161 -10.28 0.89 24.96
CA PRO A 161 -11.69 0.68 24.66
C PRO A 161 -12.15 -0.72 25.11
N HIS A 162 -13.42 -0.85 25.48
CA HIS A 162 -14.05 -2.10 25.94
C HIS A 162 -14.41 -3.09 24.80
N ILE A 163 -13.73 -3.00 23.65
CA ILE A 163 -13.97 -3.88 22.49
C ILE A 163 -12.73 -4.76 22.24
N PRO A 164 -12.90 -5.98 21.70
CA PRO A 164 -11.76 -6.81 21.35
C PRO A 164 -10.88 -6.13 20.29
N PHE A 165 -9.57 -6.39 20.36
CA PHE A 165 -8.63 -5.85 19.39
C PHE A 165 -8.96 -6.40 17.98
N PRO A 166 -9.08 -5.54 16.95
CA PRO A 166 -9.59 -5.95 15.65
C PRO A 166 -8.56 -6.81 14.89
N HIS A 167 -8.95 -8.03 14.55
CA HIS A 167 -8.21 -8.88 13.62
C HIS A 167 -8.75 -8.72 12.20
N THR A 168 -8.25 -7.70 11.48
CA THR A 168 -8.71 -7.40 10.11
C THR A 168 -7.54 -7.44 9.14
N ASN A 169 -7.22 -8.63 8.68
CA ASN A 169 -6.40 -8.85 7.49
C ASN A 169 -6.66 -10.26 6.97
N ASP A 170 -7.87 -10.46 6.41
CA ASP A 170 -8.35 -11.78 6.03
C ASP A 170 -7.61 -12.27 4.78
N THR A 171 -6.71 -13.22 4.98
CA THR A 171 -5.98 -13.88 3.90
C THR A 171 -6.94 -14.55 2.90
N ALA A 172 -8.13 -14.96 3.34
CA ALA A 172 -9.17 -15.50 2.47
C ALA A 172 -9.73 -14.43 1.53
N ALA A 173 -9.90 -13.18 1.99
CA ALA A 173 -10.34 -12.07 1.15
C ALA A 173 -9.32 -11.80 0.03
N VAL A 174 -8.02 -11.71 0.36
CA VAL A 174 -6.96 -11.53 -0.64
C VAL A 174 -6.96 -12.68 -1.65
N SER A 175 -7.04 -13.93 -1.17
CA SER A 175 -7.11 -15.13 -2.01
C SER A 175 -8.32 -15.09 -2.95
N MET A 176 -9.49 -14.67 -2.47
CA MET A 176 -10.70 -14.50 -3.27
C MET A 176 -10.51 -13.44 -4.36
N HIS A 177 -9.93 -12.28 -4.04
CA HIS A 177 -9.68 -11.23 -5.03
C HIS A 177 -8.72 -11.69 -6.13
N LEU A 178 -7.65 -12.42 -5.77
CA LEU A 178 -6.72 -13.00 -6.74
C LEU A 178 -7.42 -14.00 -7.68
N LYS A 179 -8.29 -14.88 -7.14
CA LYS A 179 -9.06 -15.83 -7.94
C LYS A 179 -10.02 -15.13 -8.90
N LYS A 180 -10.74 -14.10 -8.42
CA LYS A 180 -11.65 -13.29 -9.25
C LYS A 180 -10.90 -12.59 -10.38
N ALA A 181 -9.74 -12.00 -10.11
CA ALA A 181 -8.91 -11.37 -11.14
C ALA A 181 -8.49 -12.38 -12.23
N ARG A 182 -8.05 -13.58 -11.83
CA ARG A 182 -7.74 -14.66 -12.79
C ARG A 182 -8.94 -15.07 -13.64
N ALA A 183 -10.10 -15.27 -13.02
CA ALA A 183 -11.32 -15.64 -13.74
C ALA A 183 -11.73 -14.57 -14.77
N LEU A 184 -11.75 -13.29 -14.37
CA LEU A 184 -12.03 -12.19 -15.27
C LEU A 184 -11.01 -12.08 -16.41
N GLY A 185 -9.74 -12.33 -16.12
CA GLY A 185 -8.68 -12.34 -17.11
C GLY A 185 -8.86 -13.45 -18.16
N LEU A 186 -9.18 -14.67 -17.72
CA LEU A 186 -9.48 -15.80 -18.61
C LEU A 186 -10.72 -15.55 -19.48
N VAL A 187 -11.79 -15.00 -18.90
CA VAL A 187 -13.00 -14.59 -19.66
C VAL A 187 -12.66 -13.54 -20.71
N SER A 188 -11.83 -12.55 -20.35
CA SER A 188 -11.40 -11.51 -21.28
C SER A 188 -10.56 -12.08 -22.43
N TRP A 189 -9.66 -13.03 -22.14
CA TRP A 189 -8.92 -13.75 -23.18
C TRP A 189 -9.84 -14.53 -24.12
N ALA A 190 -10.80 -15.28 -23.57
CA ALA A 190 -11.77 -16.02 -24.37
C ALA A 190 -12.57 -15.08 -25.28
N ALA A 191 -12.98 -13.92 -24.79
CA ALA A 191 -13.66 -12.90 -25.60
C ALA A 191 -12.75 -12.35 -26.72
N ILE A 192 -11.50 -12.01 -26.41
CA ILE A 192 -10.53 -11.50 -27.40
C ILE A 192 -10.30 -12.52 -28.51
N PHE A 193 -10.02 -13.78 -28.17
CA PHE A 193 -9.81 -14.83 -29.15
C PHE A 193 -11.09 -15.18 -29.92
N GLY A 194 -12.25 -15.12 -29.27
CA GLY A 194 -13.55 -15.29 -29.92
C GLY A 194 -13.80 -14.21 -30.98
N CYS A 195 -13.59 -12.94 -30.64
CA CYS A 195 -13.75 -11.82 -31.58
C CYS A 195 -12.73 -11.89 -32.73
N ALA A 196 -11.46 -12.18 -32.43
CA ALA A 196 -10.41 -12.33 -33.44
C ALA A 196 -10.70 -13.49 -34.39
N GLY A 197 -11.13 -14.64 -33.85
CA GLY A 197 -11.51 -15.81 -34.63
C GLY A 197 -12.74 -15.57 -35.51
N ALA A 198 -13.77 -14.91 -34.97
CA ALA A 198 -14.96 -14.54 -35.74
C ALA A 198 -14.64 -13.57 -36.88
N THR A 199 -13.78 -12.59 -36.61
CA THR A 199 -13.30 -11.63 -37.61
C THR A 199 -12.51 -12.34 -38.71
N TRP A 200 -11.56 -13.21 -38.33
CA TRP A 200 -10.80 -14.03 -39.27
C TRP A 200 -11.70 -14.92 -40.15
N TYR A 201 -12.69 -15.60 -39.54
CA TYR A 201 -13.66 -16.43 -40.23
C TYR A 201 -14.47 -15.60 -41.24
N TRP A 202 -14.97 -14.44 -40.82
CA TRP A 202 -15.72 -13.52 -41.69
C TRP A 202 -14.88 -13.07 -42.89
N TYR A 203 -13.63 -12.64 -42.67
CA TYR A 203 -12.73 -12.27 -43.77
C TYR A 203 -12.45 -13.42 -44.72
N ARG A 204 -12.36 -14.66 -44.22
CA ARG A 204 -11.99 -15.82 -45.02
C ARG A 204 -13.13 -16.39 -45.86
N ILE A 205 -14.37 -16.28 -45.36
CA ILE A 205 -15.57 -16.94 -45.93
C ILE A 205 -16.62 -15.94 -46.42
N GLY A 206 -16.79 -14.79 -45.76
CA GLY A 206 -17.77 -13.77 -46.10
C GLY A 206 -17.33 -12.73 -47.12
N GLY A 207 -16.05 -12.75 -47.54
CA GLY A 207 -15.50 -11.82 -48.53
C GLY A 207 -15.33 -12.45 -49.91
N PHE A 208 -16.44 -12.62 -50.66
CA PHE A 208 -16.47 -12.71 -52.14
C PHE A 208 -17.92 -12.64 -52.67
N PHE A 209 -18.64 -11.55 -52.34
CA PHE A 209 -19.86 -11.14 -53.04
C PHE A 209 -19.78 -9.65 -53.42
N GLY A 210 -18.66 -9.26 -54.01
CA GLY A 210 -18.44 -7.96 -54.65
C GLY A 210 -17.87 -8.20 -56.04
#